data_AF-A0A327YEW1-F1
#
_entry.id   AF-A0A327YEW1-F1
#
_cell.length_a   1.000
_cell.length_b   1.000
_cell.length_c   1.000
_cell.angle_alpha   90.00
_cell.angle_beta   90.00
_cell.angle_gamma   90.00
#
_symmetry.space_group_name_H-M   'P 1'
#
loop_
_entity.id
_entity.type
_entity.pdbx_description
1 polymer ?
#
loop_
_entity_poly.entity_id
_entity_poly.type
_entity_poly.pdbx_seq_one_letter_code
_entity_poly.pdbx_strand_id
1 'polypeptide(L)' 'MGNPLFQKAREAVMMAKQAANGQSPVNLRHAIETAKNALSSAYANSTTAEQAQLRQFQEELDKITH' A
#
# COMPACT_ATOMS: atom_id res chain seq x y z
N MET A 1 1.47 8.46 19.07
CA MET A 1 2.20 9.00 17.91
C MET A 1 2.24 7.90 16.87
N GLY A 2 1.40 7.98 15.83
CA GLY A 2 1.30 6.95 14.78
C GLY A 2 2.32 7.19 13.67
N ASN A 3 2.87 6.14 13.08
CA ASN A 3 3.82 6.25 11.99
C ASN A 3 3.13 6.81 10.72
N PRO A 4 3.46 8.03 10.26
CA PRO A 4 2.79 8.64 9.13
C PRO A 4 3.07 7.89 7.82
N LEU A 5 4.24 7.26 7.69
CA LEU A 5 4.57 6.45 6.51
C LEU A 5 3.74 5.18 6.47
N PHE A 6 3.50 4.55 7.63
CA PHE A 6 2.61 3.40 7.73
C PHE A 6 1.18 3.73 7.30
N GLN A 7 0.65 4.86 7.78
CA GLN A 7 -0.70 5.32 7.40
C GLN A 7 -0.78 5.58 5.89
N LYS A 8 0.23 6.27 5.33
CA LYS A 8 0.30 6.54 3.89
C LYS A 8 0.39 5.26 3.05
N ALA A 9 1.15 4.26 3.49
CA ALA A 9 1.24 2.97 2.81
C ALA A 9 -0.11 2.24 2.78
N ARG A 10 -0.82 2.21 3.92
CA ARG A 10 -2.16 1.64 4.02
C ARG A 10 -3.14 2.36 3.07
N GLU A 11 -3.15 3.69 3.06
CA GLU A 11 -4.02 4.47 2.17
C GLU A 11 -3.73 4.21 0.69
N ALA A 12 -2.45 4.14 0.31
CA ALA A 12 -2.06 3.86 -1.06
C ALA A 12 -2.52 2.47 -1.52
N VAL A 13 -2.40 1.45 -0.66
CA VAL A 13 -2.90 0.09 -0.96
C VAL A 13 -4.43 0.07 -1.06
N MET A 14 -5.14 0.79 -0.19
CA MET A 14 -6.60 0.92 -0.32
C MET A 14 -7.01 1.60 -1.64
N MET A 15 -6.29 2.64 -2.06
CA MET A 15 -6.54 3.29 -3.36
C MET A 15 -6.29 2.34 -4.53
N ALA A 16 -5.22 1.54 -4.50
CA ALA A 16 -4.95 0.54 -5.52
C ALA A 16 -6.07 -0.51 -5.60
N LYS A 17 -6.58 -0.98 -4.46
CA LYS A 17 -7.72 -1.91 -4.40
C LYS A 17 -9.00 -1.30 -4.95
N GLN A 18 -9.28 -0.04 -4.63
CA GLN A 18 -10.44 0.66 -5.19
C GLN A 18 -10.32 0.83 -6.71
N ALA A 19 -9.14 1.18 -7.22
CA ALA A 19 -8.88 1.27 -8.65
C ALA A 19 -9.05 -0.08 -9.36
N ALA A 20 -8.58 -1.18 -8.73
CA ALA A 20 -8.74 -2.54 -9.27
C ALA A 20 -10.21 -2.95 -9.37
N ASN A 21 -11.02 -2.54 -8.40
CA ASN A 21 -12.47 -2.80 -8.38
C ASN A 21 -13.29 -1.82 -9.24
N GLY A 22 -12.66 -0.89 -9.97
CA GLY A 22 -13.36 0.15 -10.73
C GLY A 22 -14.09 1.20 -9.87
N GLN A 23 -13.78 1.28 -8.58
CA GLN A 23 -14.38 2.20 -7.62
C GLN A 23 -13.63 3.55 -7.51
N SER A 24 -12.53 3.69 -8.25
CA SER A 24 -11.71 4.91 -8.29
C SER A 24 -11.38 5.27 -9.74
N PRO A 25 -11.41 6.56 -10.12
CA PRO A 25 -11.00 7.01 -11.45
C PRO A 25 -9.47 6.97 -11.65
N VAL A 26 -8.71 6.67 -10.60
CA VAL A 26 -7.25 6.58 -10.66
C VAL A 26 -6.84 5.38 -11.52
N ASN A 27 -5.86 5.60 -12.40
CA ASN A 27 -5.27 4.51 -13.17
C ASN A 27 -4.68 3.44 -12.24
N LEU A 28 -5.13 2.19 -12.38
CA LEU A 28 -4.69 1.06 -11.53
C LEU A 28 -3.17 0.93 -11.47
N ARG A 29 -2.49 1.02 -12.62
CA ARG A 29 -1.02 0.89 -12.67
C ARG A 29 -0.34 2.00 -11.88
N HIS A 30 -0.82 3.24 -11.99
CA HIS A 30 -0.30 4.37 -11.21
C HIS A 30 -0.54 4.19 -9.70
N ALA A 31 -1.73 3.68 -9.33
CA ALA A 31 -2.06 3.40 -7.93
C ALA A 31 -1.18 2.30 -7.34
N ILE A 32 -0.91 1.23 -8.10
CA ILE A 32 -0.01 0.13 -7.70
C ILE A 32 1.40 0.65 -7.47
N GLU A 33 1.97 1.43 -8.40
CA GLU A 33 3.33 1.96 -8.25
C GLU A 33 3.44 2.92 -7.05
N THR A 34 2.41 3.73 -6.81
CA THR A 34 2.34 4.59 -5.62
C THR A 34 2.32 3.76 -4.34
N ALA A 35 1.53 2.68 -4.31
CA ALA A 35 1.44 1.79 -3.17
C ALA A 35 2.76 1.05 -2.88
N LYS A 36 3.45 0.53 -3.91
CA LYS A 36 4.78 -0.10 -3.75
C LYS A 36 5.80 0.85 -3.16
N ASN A 37 5.86 2.09 -3.66
CA ASN A 37 6.78 3.10 -3.15
C ASN A 37 6.48 3.44 -1.69
N ALA A 38 5.20 3.64 -1.35
CA ALA A 38 4.80 3.93 0.02
C ALA A 38 5.09 2.77 0.98
N LEU A 39 4.84 1.52 0.57
CA LEU A 39 5.17 0.32 1.33
C LEU A 39 6.67 0.21 1.59
N SER A 40 7.50 0.43 0.57
CA SER A 40 8.96 0.41 0.71
C SER A 40 9.47 1.48 1.68
N SER A 41 8.98 2.72 1.56
CA SER A 41 9.35 3.80 2.48
C SER A 41 8.89 3.53 3.91
N ALA A 42 7.67 3.01 4.08
CA ALA A 42 7.14 2.67 5.39
C ALA A 42 7.93 1.53 6.04
N TYR A 43 8.27 0.49 5.28
CA TYR A 43 8.97 -0.68 5.80
C TYR A 43 10.33 -0.32 6.41
N ALA A 44 11.08 0.56 5.72
CA ALA A 44 12.37 1.05 6.19
C ALA A 44 12.30 1.90 7.47
N ASN A 45 11.13 2.49 7.79
CA ASN A 45 10.94 3.42 8.90
C ASN A 45 9.90 2.90 9.92
N SER A 46 9.68 1.59 9.96
CA SER A 46 8.66 0.95 10.81
C SER A 46 9.28 0.02 11.84
N THR A 47 8.58 -0.19 12.94
CA THR A 47 8.90 -1.23 13.92
C THR A 47 8.67 -2.63 13.35
N THR A 48 9.19 -3.68 13.99
CA THR A 48 8.98 -5.08 13.56
C THR A 48 7.48 -5.45 13.48
N ALA A 49 6.66 -4.92 14.39
CA ALA A 49 5.22 -5.15 14.38
C ALA A 49 4.53 -4.50 13.18
N GLU A 50 4.88 -3.25 12.86
CA GLU A 50 4.38 -2.53 11.69
C GLU A 50 4.89 -3.16 10.39
N GLN A 51 6.14 -3.63 10.34
CA GLN A 51 6.69 -4.35 9.19
C GLN A 51 5.90 -5.62 8.87
N ALA A 52 5.42 -6.35 9.88
CA ALA A 52 4.56 -7.51 9.68
C ALA A 52 3.23 -7.11 9.01
N GLN A 53 2.62 -6.01 9.44
CA GLN A 53 1.40 -5.48 8.81
C GLN A 53 1.65 -4.95 7.39
N LEU A 54 2.78 -4.28 7.15
CA LEU A 54 3.16 -3.83 5.81
C LEU A 54 3.36 -4.99 4.82
N ARG A 55 3.88 -6.14 5.28
CA ARG A 55 3.96 -7.36 4.46
C ARG A 55 2.58 -7.86 4.04
N GLN A 56 1.60 -7.83 4.95
CA GLN A 56 0.22 -8.19 4.61
C GLN A 56 -0.35 -7.26 3.53
N PHE A 57 -0.09 -5.95 3.62
CA PHE A 57 -0.52 -5.01 2.59
C PHE A 57 0.19 -5.23 1.24
N GLN A 58 1.47 -5.62 1.24
CA GLN A 58 2.17 -6.01 0.02
C GLN A 58 1.53 -7.24 -0.63
N GLU A 59 1.21 -8.27 0.14
CA GLU A 59 0.51 -9.47 -0.36
C GLU A 59 -0.87 -9.13 -0.94
N GLU A 60 -1.61 -8.20 -0.32
CA GLU A 60 -2.88 -7.70 -0.87
C GLU A 60 -2.69 -6.96 -2.20
N LEU A 61 -1.62 -6.18 -2.33
CA LEU A 61 -1.30 -5.44 -3.55
C LEU A 61 -0.88 -6.38 -4.68
N ASP A 62 -0.14 -7.44 -4.36
CA ASP A 62 0.32 -8.43 -5.34
C ASP A 62 -0.87 -9.20 -5.95
N LYS A 63 -1.92 -9.48 -5.16
CA LYS A 63 -3.15 -10.15 -5.63
C LYS A 63 -3.91 -9.38 -6.71
N ILE A 64 -3.77 -8.06 -6.76
CA ILE A 64 -4.45 -7.20 -7.76
C ILE A 64 -3.50 -6.74 -8.88
N THR A 65 -2.24 -7.15 -8.83
CA THR A 65 -1.24 -6.86 -9.86
C THR A 65 -1.09 -8.04 -10.85
N HIS A 66 -1.57 -9.23 -10.49
CA HIS A 66 -1.60 -10.44 -11.33
C HIS A 66 -2.87 -10.49 -12.17
#